data_AF-A0A2E7KTT5-F1
#
_entry.id   AF-A0A2E7KTT5-F1
#
_cell.length_a   1.000
_cell.length_b   1.000
_cell.length_c   1.000
_cell.angle_alpha   90.00
_cell.angle_beta   90.00
_cell.angle_gamma   90.00
#
_symmetry.space_group_name_H-M   'P 1'
#
loop_
_entity.id
_entity.type
_entity.pdbx_description
1 polymer ?
#
loop_
_entity_poly.entity_id
_entity_poly.type
_entity_poly.pdbx_seq_one_letter_code
_entity_poly.pdbx_strand_id
1 'polypeptide(L)' 'MKVKASIKKRGPNDQIVRRKGKLYVINKRNPRHKQRQG' A
#
# COMPACT_ATOMS: atom_id res chain seq x y z
N MET A 1 -8.43 2.08 3.32
CA MET A 1 -7.42 1.55 2.37
C MET A 1 -7.81 2.03 0.97
N LYS A 2 -6.90 2.64 0.20
CA LYS A 2 -7.24 3.24 -1.11
C LYS A 2 -6.94 2.26 -2.24
N VAL A 3 -7.88 2.05 -3.16
CA VAL A 3 -7.69 1.16 -4.31
C VAL A 3 -7.22 2.00 -5.51
N LYS A 4 -6.14 1.60 -6.17
CA LYS A 4 -5.55 2.32 -7.31
C LYS A 4 -4.94 1.34 -8.30
N ALA A 5 -4.92 1.68 -9.59
CA ALA A 5 -4.22 0.88 -10.59
C ALA A 5 -2.70 0.88 -10.38
N SER A 6 -2.14 2.03 -9.98
CA SER A 6 -0.72 2.18 -9.64
C SER A 6 -0.56 2.47 -8.15
N ILE A 7 0.40 1.79 -7.52
CA ILE A 7 0.76 1.98 -6.11
C ILE A 7 2.25 2.32 -6.00
N LYS A 8 2.58 3.19 -5.04
CA LYS A 8 3.96 3.57 -4.72
C LYS A 8 4.13 3.86 -3.24
N LYS A 9 5.38 3.77 -2.76
CA LYS A 9 5.76 4.31 -1.44
C LYS A 9 5.60 5.83 -1.46
N ARG A 10 4.99 6.39 -0.42
CA ARG A 10 4.80 7.83 -0.20
C ARG A 10 5.65 8.34 0.97
N GLY A 11 6.13 7.47 1.84
CA GLY A 11 7.03 7.80 2.93
C GLY A 11 7.91 6.62 3.36
N PRO A 12 8.83 6.85 4.31
CA PRO A 12 9.84 5.86 4.71
C PRO A 12 9.25 4.61 5.36
N ASN A 13 8.10 4.75 6.04
CA ASN A 13 7.42 3.64 6.74
C ASN A 13 6.43 2.87 5.85
N ASP A 14 6.33 3.22 4.57
CA ASP A 14 5.46 2.49 3.63
C ASP A 14 6.16 1.22 3.15
N GLN A 15 5.50 0.09 3.36
CA GLN A 15 5.98 -1.21 2.91
C GLN A 15 5.08 -1.74 1.81
N ILE A 16 5.69 -2.21 0.72
CA ILE A 16 4.98 -2.89 -0.35
C ILE A 16 5.00 -4.38 -0.02
N VAL A 17 3.83 -5.00 0.04
CA VAL A 17 3.67 -6.42 0.32
C VAL A 17 2.74 -7.05 -0.71
N ARG A 18 3.02 -8.30 -1.09
CA ARG A 18 2.13 -9.09 -1.95
C ARG A 18 1.29 -10.03 -1.08
N ARG A 19 -0.03 -9.99 -1.21
CA ARG A 19 -0.97 -10.84 -0.46
C ARG A 19 -2.02 -11.38 -1.41
N LYS A 20 -2.23 -12.70 -1.44
CA LYS A 20 -3.20 -13.37 -2.33
C LYS A 20 -3.08 -12.89 -3.79
N GLY A 21 -1.85 -12.78 -4.30
CA GLY A 21 -1.57 -12.33 -5.66
C GLY A 21 -1.68 -10.82 -5.92
N LYS A 22 -2.21 -10.00 -5.00
CA LYS A 22 -2.33 -8.54 -5.15
C LYS A 22 -1.26 -7.78 -4.38
N LEU A 23 -0.81 -6.65 -4.92
CA LEU A 23 0.12 -5.77 -4.21
C LEU A 23 -0.62 -4.78 -3.30
N TYR A 24 -0.05 -4.53 -2.13
CA TYR A 24 -0.55 -3.61 -1.13
C TYR A 24 0.57 -2.71 -0.64
N VAL A 25 0.24 -1.45 -0.37
CA VAL A 25 1.04 -0.57 0.48
C VAL A 25 0.46 -0.66 1.89
N ILE A 26 1.26 -1.05 2.86
CA ILE A 26 0.91 -1.04 4.28
C ILE A 26 1.75 0.00 5.01
N ASN A 27 1.13 0.68 5.97
CA ASN A 27 1.82 1.57 6.90
C ASN A 27 1.07 1.50 8.22
N LYS A 28 1.78 1.13 9.29
CA LYS A 28 1.23 1.01 10.66
C LYS A 28 1.17 2.37 11.37
N ARG A 29 2.09 3.29 11.06
CA ARG A 29 2.15 4.63 11.66
C ARG A 29 1.17 5.61 11.01
N ASN A 30 1.00 5.55 9.69
CA ASN A 30 0.08 6.40 8.95
C ASN A 30 -0.93 5.57 8.10
N PRO A 31 -2.15 5.33 8.60
CA PRO A 31 -3.14 4.50 7.90
C PRO A 31 -3.66 5.13 6.59
N ARG A 32 -3.50 6.45 6.39
CA ARG A 32 -3.90 7.15 5.15
C ARG A 32 -3.05 6.74 3.93
N HIS A 33 -1.89 6.15 4.17
CA HIS A 33 -0.98 5.68 3.13
C HIS A 33 -1.32 4.29 2.57
N LYS A 34 -2.18 3.53 3.26
CA LYS A 34 -2.55 2.17 2.87
C LYS A 34 -3.21 2.13 1.49
N GLN A 35 -2.67 1.33 0.57
CA GLN A 35 -3.15 1.19 -0.81
C GLN A 35 -3.26 -0.27 -1.24
N ARG A 36 -4.11 -0.57 -2.23
CA ARG A 36 -4.19 -1.86 -2.94
C ARG A 36 -4.10 -1.61 -4.45
N GLN A 37 -3.32 -2.44 -5.13
CA GLN A 37 -3.28 -2.47 -6.59
C GLN A 37 -4.50 -3.22 -7.13
N GLY A 38 -5.29 -2.56 -7.98
CA GLY A 38 -6.52 -3.13 -8.57
C GLY A 38 -7.75 -2.90 -7.72
#